data_AF-A0A822ES89-F1
#
_entry.id   AF-A0A822ES89-F1
#
_cell.length_a   1.000
_cell.length_b   1.000
_cell.length_c   1.000
_cell.angle_alpha   90.00
_cell.angle_beta   90.00
_cell.angle_gamma   90.00
#
_symmetry.space_group_name_H-M   'P 1'
#
loop_
_entity.id
_entity.type
_entity.pdbx_description
1 polymer ?
#
loop_
_entity_poly.entity_id
_entity_poly.type
_entity_poly.pdbx_seq_one_letter_code
_entity_poly.pdbx_strand_id
1 'polypeptide(L)'
;VLPLSVMFVAMIIFNNLTLKYLTVSFYMVGRSLTTIANVIFTYIMLGQKTSYKALACCGLIIGGFFLGIDQENALGTLSMFGAFCGVASSVFVALNAIYTSRCLPCVDNNVWRLCLYNNFNACFLFLPLMIIFSEFSIVINYSKIFNLPFWFAMTMAGLLGFSMGYVTGYQIQMTSPLTHNVSGTAKSYVQTLLAVVVYTETKTTLWWISNLFVLGGSGLFAHVRATEMKQNHNANKNNDNNSTTILPK
;
A
#
# COMPACT_ATOMS: atom_id res chain seq x y z
N VAL A 1 -4.32 -19.25 -0.10
CA VAL A 1 -4.03 -18.24 -1.15
C VAL A 1 -5.27 -17.47 -1.60
N LEU A 2 -6.47 -18.08 -1.66
CA LEU A 2 -7.69 -17.37 -2.10
C LEU A 2 -8.00 -16.05 -1.36
N PRO A 3 -7.88 -15.96 -0.01
CA PRO A 3 -8.10 -14.69 0.70
C PRO A 3 -7.13 -13.59 0.29
N LEU A 4 -5.86 -13.94 0.01
CA LEU A 4 -4.87 -13.00 -0.52
C LEU A 4 -5.30 -12.46 -1.89
N SER A 5 -5.78 -13.34 -2.77
CA SER A 5 -6.23 -12.95 -4.11
C SER A 5 -7.45 -12.04 -4.08
N VAL A 6 -8.37 -12.24 -3.13
CA VAL A 6 -9.51 -11.32 -2.92
C VAL A 6 -9.02 -9.94 -2.47
N MET A 7 -8.10 -9.89 -1.50
CA MET A 7 -7.52 -8.61 -1.03
C MET A 7 -6.74 -7.90 -2.14
N PHE A 8 -6.00 -8.64 -2.96
CA PHE A 8 -5.25 -8.12 -4.09
C PHE A 8 -6.17 -7.53 -5.18
N VAL A 9 -7.24 -8.25 -5.54
CA VAL A 9 -8.22 -7.77 -6.53
C VAL A 9 -8.93 -6.52 -6.01
N ALA A 10 -9.39 -6.53 -4.76
CA ALA A 10 -10.00 -5.37 -4.12
C ALA A 10 -9.05 -4.16 -4.10
N MET A 11 -7.78 -4.38 -3.76
CA MET A 11 -6.73 -3.35 -3.81
C MET A 11 -6.63 -2.71 -5.20
N ILE A 12 -6.57 -3.50 -6.27
CA ILE A 12 -6.45 -2.98 -7.64
C ILE A 12 -7.69 -2.16 -8.02
N ILE A 13 -8.89 -2.66 -7.72
CA ILE A 13 -10.14 -1.99 -8.09
C ILE A 13 -10.26 -0.64 -7.40
N PHE A 14 -10.14 -0.62 -6.08
CA PHE A 14 -10.24 0.62 -5.32
C PHE A 14 -9.14 1.60 -5.73
N ASN A 15 -7.92 1.13 -5.99
CA ASN A 15 -6.82 1.98 -6.46
C ASN A 15 -7.10 2.60 -7.83
N ASN A 16 -7.66 1.85 -8.78
CA ASN A 16 -8.05 2.38 -10.09
C ASN A 16 -9.23 3.34 -9.98
N LEU A 17 -10.21 3.03 -9.12
CA LEU A 17 -11.38 3.88 -8.90
C LEU A 17 -10.97 5.21 -8.24
N THR A 18 -10.04 5.17 -7.28
CA THR A 18 -9.40 6.35 -6.71
C THR A 18 -8.76 7.20 -7.79
N LEU A 19 -7.92 6.63 -8.66
CA LEU A 19 -7.27 7.38 -9.75
C LEU A 19 -8.26 7.96 -10.78
N LYS A 20 -9.44 7.37 -10.92
CA LYS A 20 -10.51 7.87 -11.81
C LYS A 20 -11.22 9.10 -11.24
N TYR A 21 -11.42 9.16 -9.92
CA TYR A 21 -12.24 10.18 -9.27
C TYR A 21 -11.45 11.20 -8.43
N LEU A 22 -10.14 11.02 -8.28
CA LEU A 22 -9.27 11.89 -7.47
C LEU A 22 -8.07 12.38 -8.26
N THR A 23 -7.70 13.62 -7.98
CA THR A 23 -6.47 14.24 -8.44
C THR A 23 -5.25 13.54 -7.83
N VAL A 24 -4.12 13.55 -8.55
CA VAL A 24 -2.84 12.95 -8.13
C VAL A 24 -2.39 13.44 -6.75
N SER A 25 -2.68 14.69 -6.39
CA SER A 25 -2.38 15.25 -5.07
C SER A 25 -3.14 14.55 -3.93
N PHE A 26 -4.44 14.24 -4.11
CA PHE A 26 -5.23 13.53 -3.11
C PHE A 26 -4.90 12.04 -3.05
N TYR A 27 -4.46 11.46 -4.17
CA TYR A 27 -3.94 10.09 -4.18
C TYR A 27 -2.78 9.89 -3.19
N MET A 28 -1.90 10.89 -3.06
CA MET A 28 -0.81 10.88 -2.08
C MET A 28 -1.33 10.90 -0.63
N VAL A 29 -2.32 11.75 -0.36
CA VAL A 29 -2.97 11.89 0.95
C VAL A 29 -3.72 10.60 1.33
N GLY A 30 -4.40 9.96 0.39
CA GLY A 30 -4.98 8.63 0.58
C GLY A 30 -3.92 7.57 0.86
N ARG A 31 -2.82 7.57 0.10
CA ARG A 31 -1.73 6.59 0.25
C ARG A 31 -1.02 6.65 1.60
N SER A 32 -0.85 7.83 2.20
CA SER A 32 -0.23 7.92 3.53
C SER A 32 -1.07 7.27 4.64
N LEU A 33 -2.40 7.22 4.46
CA LEU A 33 -3.32 6.52 5.34
C LEU A 33 -3.10 5.00 5.34
N THR A 34 -2.47 4.45 4.30
CA THR A 34 -2.02 3.04 4.26
C THR A 34 -1.09 2.73 5.42
N THR A 35 -0.21 3.67 5.80
CA THR A 35 0.72 3.51 6.92
C THR A 35 -0.05 3.31 8.22
N ILE A 36 -1.05 4.14 8.49
CA ILE A 36 -1.91 4.07 9.70
C ILE A 36 -2.72 2.77 9.71
N ALA A 37 -3.37 2.43 8.60
CA ALA A 37 -4.11 1.17 8.47
C ALA A 37 -3.21 -0.04 8.73
N ASN A 38 -1.98 -0.02 8.21
CA ASN A 38 -1.02 -1.07 8.45
C ASN A 38 -0.60 -1.19 9.93
N VAL A 39 -0.48 -0.08 10.66
CA VAL A 39 -0.22 -0.10 12.11
C VAL A 39 -1.35 -0.82 12.84
N ILE A 40 -2.59 -0.42 12.55
CA ILE A 40 -3.79 -0.98 13.18
C ILE A 40 -3.89 -2.47 12.89
N PHE A 41 -3.75 -2.88 11.62
CA PHE A 41 -3.83 -4.29 11.25
C PHE A 41 -2.63 -5.11 11.72
N THR A 42 -1.42 -4.55 11.78
CA THR A 42 -0.27 -5.25 12.36
C THR A 42 -0.46 -5.45 13.87
N TYR A 43 -1.07 -4.50 14.57
CA TYR A 43 -1.42 -4.65 15.98
C TYR A 43 -2.51 -5.72 16.17
N ILE A 44 -3.62 -5.64 15.42
CA ILE A 44 -4.77 -6.55 15.55
C ILE A 44 -4.44 -7.97 15.07
N MET A 45 -3.85 -8.11 13.88
CA MET A 45 -3.58 -9.43 13.31
C MET A 45 -2.29 -10.05 13.85
N LEU A 46 -1.19 -9.30 13.88
CA LEU A 46 0.13 -9.85 14.28
C LEU A 46 0.39 -9.74 15.79
N GLY A 47 -0.48 -9.08 16.56
CA GLY A 47 -0.36 -9.00 18.03
C GLY A 47 0.83 -8.18 18.53
N GLN A 48 1.53 -7.45 17.66
CA GLN A 48 2.71 -6.69 18.05
C GLN A 48 2.32 -5.39 18.75
N LYS A 49 2.57 -5.31 20.07
CA LYS A 49 2.30 -4.09 20.87
C LYS A 49 2.96 -2.85 20.23
N THR A 50 2.17 -1.79 20.09
CA THR A 50 2.63 -0.49 19.58
C THR A 50 2.96 0.44 20.74
N SER A 51 4.14 1.07 20.72
CA SER A 51 4.53 2.05 21.73
C SER A 51 3.77 3.37 21.58
N TYR A 52 3.68 4.14 22.67
CA TYR A 52 3.15 5.50 22.67
C TYR A 52 3.87 6.42 21.66
N LYS A 53 5.16 6.18 21.40
CA LYS A 53 5.93 6.91 20.37
C LYS A 53 5.39 6.67 18.96
N ALA A 54 4.96 5.45 18.66
CA ALA A 54 4.36 5.09 17.38
C ALA A 54 2.97 5.72 17.21
N LEU A 55 2.19 5.79 18.30
CA LEU A 55 0.88 6.44 18.30
C LEU A 55 0.98 7.95 18.07
N ALA A 56 1.97 8.62 18.68
CA ALA A 56 2.25 10.04 18.43
C ALA A 56 2.59 10.31 16.95
N CYS A 57 3.36 9.43 16.31
CA CYS A 57 3.65 9.55 14.87
C CYS A 57 2.38 9.37 14.01
N CYS A 58 1.47 8.48 14.41
CA CYS A 58 0.17 8.35 13.73
C CYS A 58 -0.64 9.64 13.86
N GLY A 59 -0.61 10.31 15.02
CA GLY A 59 -1.23 11.62 15.22
C GLY A 59 -0.70 12.69 14.25
N LEU A 60 0.63 12.73 14.02
CA LEU A 60 1.23 13.64 13.03
C LEU A 60 0.75 13.37 11.60
N ILE A 61 0.64 12.09 11.22
CA ILE A 61 0.14 11.71 9.87
C ILE A 61 -1.33 12.11 9.72
N ILE A 62 -2.15 11.89 10.75
CA ILE A 62 -3.57 12.30 10.77
C ILE A 62 -3.68 13.83 10.66
N GLY A 63 -2.86 14.58 11.40
CA GLY A 63 -2.81 16.03 11.32
C GLY A 63 -2.46 16.53 9.91
N GLY A 64 -1.43 15.96 9.29
CA GLY A 64 -1.07 16.27 7.91
C GLY A 64 -2.19 15.92 6.91
N PHE A 65 -2.89 14.79 7.11
CA PHE A 65 -4.04 14.38 6.30
C PHE A 65 -5.20 15.37 6.38
N PHE A 66 -5.58 15.84 7.58
CA PHE A 66 -6.64 16.84 7.74
C PHE A 66 -6.29 18.17 7.06
N LEU A 67 -5.04 18.63 7.20
CA LEU A 67 -4.56 19.82 6.49
C LEU A 67 -4.61 19.65 4.95
N GLY A 68 -4.35 18.44 4.46
CA GLY A 68 -4.44 18.12 3.03
C GLY A 68 -5.88 18.13 2.51
N ILE A 69 -6.82 17.59 3.30
CA ILE A 69 -8.26 17.60 2.96
C ILE A 69 -8.79 19.04 2.93
N ASP A 70 -8.47 19.84 3.95
CA ASP A 70 -8.99 21.19 4.07
C ASP A 70 -8.63 22.05 2.84
N GLN A 71 -7.41 21.88 2.35
CA GLN A 71 -6.95 22.58 1.18
C GLN A 71 -7.62 22.11 -0.12
N GLU A 72 -7.79 20.80 -0.32
CA GLU A 72 -8.48 20.27 -1.52
C GLU A 72 -9.97 20.59 -1.49
N ASN A 73 -10.60 20.62 -0.31
CA ASN A 73 -11.95 21.14 -0.13
C ASN A 73 -12.05 22.61 -0.53
N ALA A 74 -11.07 23.44 -0.15
CA ALA A 74 -11.01 24.84 -0.54
C ALA A 74 -10.83 25.04 -2.06
N LEU A 75 -10.18 24.10 -2.76
CA LEU A 75 -10.07 24.09 -4.22
C LEU A 75 -11.30 23.52 -4.94
N GLY A 76 -12.27 22.93 -4.22
CA GLY A 76 -13.50 22.37 -4.80
C GLY A 76 -13.30 21.10 -5.65
N THR A 77 -12.11 20.51 -5.60
CA THR A 77 -11.72 19.31 -6.39
C THR A 77 -12.08 18.00 -5.69
N LEU A 78 -12.64 18.06 -4.48
CA LEU A 78 -12.82 16.89 -3.63
C LEU A 78 -14.09 16.10 -4.00
N SER A 79 -13.89 14.88 -4.52
CA SER A 79 -14.95 13.89 -4.65
C SER A 79 -15.05 13.06 -3.37
N MET A 80 -16.18 13.16 -2.66
CA MET A 80 -16.47 12.35 -1.46
C MET A 80 -16.40 10.84 -1.74
N PHE A 81 -16.90 10.41 -2.90
CA PHE A 81 -16.82 9.01 -3.33
C PHE A 81 -15.37 8.58 -3.60
N GLY A 82 -14.60 9.45 -4.25
CA GLY A 82 -13.17 9.24 -4.45
C GLY A 82 -12.42 9.09 -3.13
N ALA A 83 -12.68 9.98 -2.17
CA ALA A 83 -12.05 9.96 -0.85
C ALA A 83 -12.32 8.64 -0.11
N PHE A 84 -13.58 8.17 -0.09
CA PHE A 84 -13.92 6.87 0.48
C PHE A 84 -13.17 5.72 -0.21
N CYS A 85 -13.12 5.71 -1.55
CA CYS A 85 -12.37 4.71 -2.31
C CYS A 85 -10.87 4.76 -2.00
N GLY A 86 -10.31 5.95 -1.78
CA GLY A 86 -8.91 6.14 -1.39
C GLY A 86 -8.59 5.54 -0.02
N VAL A 87 -9.44 5.79 0.98
CA VAL A 87 -9.32 5.18 2.32
C VAL A 87 -9.44 3.66 2.23
N ALA A 88 -10.43 3.16 1.50
CA ALA A 88 -10.65 1.73 1.30
C ALA A 88 -9.45 1.06 0.59
N SER A 89 -8.94 1.68 -0.48
CA SER A 89 -7.74 1.23 -1.19
C SER A 89 -6.57 1.07 -0.22
N SER A 90 -6.31 2.08 0.61
CA SER A 90 -5.22 2.04 1.60
C SER A 90 -5.36 0.93 2.64
N VAL A 91 -6.58 0.60 3.06
CA VAL A 91 -6.86 -0.56 3.92
C VAL A 91 -6.54 -1.87 3.20
N PHE A 92 -7.01 -2.05 1.96
CA PHE A 92 -6.74 -3.26 1.18
C PHE A 92 -5.27 -3.42 0.81
N VAL A 93 -4.54 -2.33 0.54
CA VAL A 93 -3.09 -2.36 0.33
C VAL A 93 -2.39 -2.91 1.57
N ALA A 94 -2.72 -2.39 2.75
CA ALA A 94 -2.12 -2.84 4.01
C ALA A 94 -2.42 -4.32 4.30
N LEU A 95 -3.69 -4.72 4.13
CA LEU A 95 -4.10 -6.12 4.29
C LEU A 95 -3.39 -7.03 3.29
N ASN A 96 -3.31 -6.65 2.01
CA ASN A 96 -2.62 -7.43 0.98
C ASN A 96 -1.15 -7.67 1.33
N ALA A 97 -0.44 -6.66 1.86
CA ALA A 97 0.94 -6.81 2.30
C ALA A 97 1.09 -7.78 3.49
N ILE A 98 0.18 -7.71 4.47
CA ILE A 98 0.17 -8.61 5.65
C ILE A 98 -0.15 -10.05 5.22
N TYR A 99 -1.19 -10.25 4.40
CA TYR A 99 -1.55 -11.58 3.90
C TYR A 99 -0.46 -12.18 3.01
N THR A 100 0.24 -11.36 2.22
CA THR A 100 1.38 -11.82 1.40
C THR A 100 2.47 -12.41 2.28
N SER A 101 2.86 -11.70 3.35
CA SER A 101 3.86 -12.21 4.30
C SER A 101 3.39 -13.43 5.09
N ARG A 102 2.09 -13.52 5.42
CA ARG A 102 1.52 -14.70 6.10
C ARG A 102 1.40 -15.93 5.23
N CYS A 103 1.11 -15.77 3.94
CA CYS A 103 0.98 -16.88 3.00
C CYS A 103 2.33 -17.35 2.45
N LEU A 104 3.40 -16.57 2.59
CA LEU A 104 4.74 -16.89 2.11
C LEU A 104 5.29 -18.22 2.67
N PRO A 105 5.20 -18.51 3.98
CA PRO A 105 5.64 -19.78 4.54
C PRO A 105 4.81 -20.98 4.06
N CYS A 106 3.55 -20.77 3.66
CA CYS A 106 2.66 -21.83 3.18
C CYS A 106 2.98 -22.30 1.75
N VAL A 107 3.86 -21.59 1.03
CA VAL A 107 4.24 -21.89 -0.37
C VAL A 107 5.75 -22.10 -0.52
N ASP A 108 6.38 -22.68 0.50
CA ASP A 108 7.82 -22.95 0.58
C ASP A 108 8.69 -21.69 0.42
N ASN A 109 8.19 -20.51 0.85
CA ASN A 109 8.85 -19.22 0.65
C ASN A 109 9.17 -18.91 -0.82
N ASN A 110 8.43 -19.48 -1.76
CA ASN A 110 8.63 -19.22 -3.19
C ASN A 110 7.66 -18.13 -3.68
N VAL A 111 8.19 -16.91 -3.86
CA VAL A 111 7.44 -15.75 -4.37
C VAL A 111 6.89 -16.00 -5.76
N TRP A 112 7.58 -16.75 -6.62
CA TRP A 112 7.08 -17.09 -7.96
C TRP A 112 5.81 -17.91 -7.89
N ARG A 113 5.78 -18.95 -7.04
CA ARG A 113 4.58 -19.77 -6.81
C ARG A 113 3.44 -18.93 -6.26
N LEU A 114 3.73 -18.06 -5.28
CA LEU A 114 2.71 -17.17 -4.72
C LEU A 114 2.11 -16.23 -5.78
N CYS A 115 2.97 -15.61 -6.58
CA CYS A 115 2.57 -14.70 -7.65
C CYS A 115 1.73 -15.43 -8.72
N LEU A 116 2.13 -16.64 -9.12
CA LEU A 116 1.39 -17.47 -10.07
C LEU A 116 -0.02 -17.81 -9.55
N TYR A 117 -0.13 -18.36 -8.34
CA TYR A 117 -1.43 -18.68 -7.75
C TYR A 117 -2.29 -17.42 -7.56
N ASN A 118 -1.69 -16.31 -7.17
CA ASN A 118 -2.40 -15.06 -6.95
C ASN A 118 -2.97 -14.50 -8.25
N ASN A 119 -2.16 -14.42 -9.30
CA ASN A 119 -2.59 -13.90 -10.61
C ASN A 119 -3.61 -14.83 -11.27
N PHE A 120 -3.42 -16.15 -11.18
CA PHE A 120 -4.37 -17.12 -11.70
C PHE A 120 -5.74 -16.96 -11.04
N ASN A 121 -5.79 -16.92 -9.70
CA ASN A 121 -7.04 -16.67 -8.97
C ASN A 121 -7.63 -15.29 -9.28
N ALA A 122 -6.79 -14.27 -9.46
CA ALA A 122 -7.23 -12.92 -9.80
C ALA A 122 -7.95 -12.88 -11.15
N CYS A 123 -7.48 -13.61 -12.18
CA CYS A 123 -8.17 -13.72 -13.46
C CYS A 123 -9.62 -14.21 -13.30
N PHE A 124 -9.84 -15.23 -12.46
CA PHE A 124 -11.19 -15.73 -12.18
C PHE A 124 -12.03 -14.78 -11.34
N LEU A 125 -11.42 -14.06 -10.40
CA LEU A 125 -12.11 -13.06 -9.56
C LEU A 125 -12.53 -11.80 -10.33
N PHE A 126 -11.78 -11.41 -11.36
CA PHE A 126 -12.13 -10.25 -12.19
C PHE A 126 -13.32 -10.51 -13.12
N LEU A 127 -13.51 -11.74 -13.60
CA LEU A 127 -14.64 -12.11 -14.48
C LEU A 127 -16.03 -11.77 -13.91
N PRO A 128 -16.44 -12.25 -12.71
CA PRO A 128 -17.74 -11.92 -12.14
C PRO A 128 -17.87 -10.43 -11.81
N LEU A 129 -16.76 -9.77 -11.44
CA LEU A 129 -16.78 -8.34 -11.17
C LEU A 129 -17.03 -7.51 -12.43
N MET A 130 -16.42 -7.85 -13.57
CA MET A 130 -16.70 -7.16 -14.84
C MET A 130 -18.18 -7.24 -15.24
N ILE A 131 -18.85 -8.35 -14.90
CA ILE A 131 -20.29 -8.52 -15.12
C ILE A 131 -21.09 -7.60 -14.20
N ILE A 132 -20.77 -7.60 -12.90
CA ILE A 132 -21.47 -6.77 -11.89
C ILE A 132 -21.36 -5.27 -12.22
N PHE A 133 -20.17 -4.82 -12.63
CA PHE A 133 -19.92 -3.40 -12.95
C PHE A 133 -20.31 -3.03 -14.40
N SER A 134 -20.88 -3.96 -15.17
CA SER A 134 -21.30 -3.77 -16.57
C SER A 134 -20.16 -3.29 -17.50
N GLU A 135 -18.91 -3.60 -17.15
CA GLU A 135 -17.73 -3.20 -17.94
C GLU A 135 -17.62 -4.00 -19.24
N PHE A 136 -18.26 -5.17 -19.30
CA PHE A 136 -18.26 -6.03 -20.49
C PHE A 136 -18.83 -5.31 -21.73
N SER A 137 -19.91 -4.56 -21.55
CA SER A 137 -20.52 -3.76 -22.63
C SER A 137 -19.62 -2.61 -23.09
N ILE A 138 -18.80 -2.07 -22.19
CA ILE A 138 -17.84 -0.99 -22.50
C ILE A 138 -16.68 -1.53 -23.32
N VAL A 139 -16.16 -2.71 -22.94
CA VAL A 139 -15.05 -3.37 -23.63
C VAL A 139 -15.44 -3.77 -25.06
N ILE A 140 -16.61 -4.38 -25.26
CA ILE A 140 -17.07 -4.79 -26.60
C ILE A 140 -17.30 -3.59 -27.53
N ASN A 141 -17.84 -2.50 -27.01
CA ASN A 141 -18.09 -1.30 -27.80
C ASN A 141 -16.85 -0.42 -27.99
N TYR A 142 -15.68 -0.81 -27.45
CA TYR A 142 -14.46 -0.04 -27.57
C TYR A 142 -13.88 -0.19 -28.99
N SER A 143 -14.01 0.87 -29.78
CA SER A 143 -13.62 0.89 -31.20
C SER A 143 -12.14 0.56 -31.48
N LYS A 144 -11.26 0.73 -30.49
CA LYS A 144 -9.81 0.47 -30.62
C LYS A 144 -9.39 -0.90 -30.06
N ILE A 145 -10.32 -1.78 -29.69
CA ILE A 145 -9.98 -3.07 -29.09
C ILE A 145 -9.16 -3.98 -30.03
N PHE A 146 -9.30 -3.82 -31.35
CA PHE A 146 -8.53 -4.58 -32.34
C PHE A 146 -7.27 -3.84 -32.83
N ASN A 147 -6.96 -2.66 -32.29
CA ASN A 147 -5.82 -1.88 -32.74
C ASN A 147 -4.51 -2.41 -32.15
N LEU A 148 -3.48 -2.50 -32.99
CA LEU A 148 -2.15 -2.96 -32.59
C LEU A 148 -1.50 -2.11 -31.48
N PRO A 149 -1.57 -0.75 -31.50
CA PRO A 149 -1.03 0.06 -30.41
C PRO A 149 -1.71 -0.18 -29.06
N PHE A 150 -3.00 -0.53 -29.07
CA PHE A 150 -3.74 -0.85 -27.85
C PHE A 150 -3.19 -2.15 -27.23
N TRP A 151 -3.07 -3.22 -28.01
CA TRP A 151 -2.51 -4.48 -27.52
C TRP A 151 -1.04 -4.39 -27.12
N PHE A 152 -0.26 -3.58 -27.84
CA PHE A 152 1.13 -3.32 -27.45
C PHE A 152 1.20 -2.63 -26.08
N ALA A 153 0.44 -1.56 -25.88
CA ALA A 153 0.37 -0.85 -24.60
C ALA A 153 -0.14 -1.77 -23.46
N MET A 154 -1.19 -2.56 -23.73
CA MET A 154 -1.74 -3.52 -22.76
C MET A 154 -0.75 -4.61 -22.39
N THR A 155 -0.02 -5.16 -23.35
CA THR A 155 0.98 -6.21 -23.11
C THR A 155 2.17 -5.66 -22.31
N MET A 156 2.64 -4.45 -22.65
CA MET A 156 3.69 -3.77 -21.89
C MET A 156 3.25 -3.44 -20.46
N ALA A 157 2.03 -2.92 -20.28
CA ALA A 157 1.47 -2.66 -18.96
C ALA A 157 1.33 -3.96 -18.14
N GLY A 158 0.91 -5.06 -18.77
CA GLY A 158 0.85 -6.38 -18.15
C GLY A 158 2.20 -6.91 -17.70
N LEU A 159 3.23 -6.78 -18.56
CA LEU A 159 4.60 -7.20 -18.24
C LEU A 159 5.19 -6.41 -17.08
N LEU A 160 5.03 -5.08 -17.10
CA LEU A 160 5.49 -4.20 -16.02
C LEU A 160 4.70 -4.44 -14.72
N GLY A 161 3.38 -4.67 -14.82
CA GLY A 161 2.52 -5.01 -13.68
C GLY A 161 2.92 -6.32 -13.03
N PHE A 162 3.16 -7.37 -13.83
CA PHE A 162 3.66 -8.65 -13.35
C PHE A 162 5.03 -8.51 -12.67
N SER A 163 5.96 -7.78 -13.31
CA SER A 163 7.29 -7.52 -12.76
C SER A 163 7.23 -6.76 -11.43
N MET A 164 6.36 -5.76 -11.33
CA MET A 164 6.11 -5.04 -10.07
C MET A 164 5.52 -5.96 -9.00
N GLY A 165 4.56 -6.83 -9.34
CA GLY A 165 4.01 -7.80 -8.41
C GLY A 165 5.08 -8.75 -7.86
N TYR A 166 5.98 -9.23 -8.73
CA TYR A 166 7.12 -10.06 -8.32
C TYR A 166 8.08 -9.32 -7.39
N VAL A 167 8.53 -8.11 -7.77
CA VAL A 167 9.47 -7.30 -6.98
C VAL A 167 8.86 -6.92 -5.63
N THR A 168 7.58 -6.57 -5.57
CA THR A 168 6.86 -6.30 -4.32
C THR A 168 6.82 -7.52 -3.41
N GLY A 169 6.49 -8.71 -3.95
CA GLY A 169 6.50 -9.95 -3.17
C GLY A 169 7.90 -10.29 -2.64
N TYR A 170 8.93 -10.10 -3.48
CA TYR A 170 10.33 -10.32 -3.11
C TYR A 170 10.82 -9.32 -2.05
N GLN A 171 10.41 -8.06 -2.16
CA GLN A 171 10.71 -7.04 -1.14
C GLN A 171 10.08 -7.39 0.21
N ILE A 172 8.82 -7.83 0.22
CA ILE A 172 8.13 -8.25 1.45
C ILE A 172 8.82 -9.48 2.06
N GLN A 173 9.25 -10.44 1.22
CA GLN A 173 10.00 -11.61 1.66
C GLN A 173 11.32 -11.25 2.36
N MET A 174 12.13 -10.42 1.72
CA MET A 174 13.48 -10.10 2.18
C MET A 174 13.49 -9.10 3.34
N THR A 175 12.38 -8.39 3.55
CA THR A 175 12.28 -7.35 4.59
C THR A 175 11.11 -7.62 5.53
N SER A 176 10.06 -6.81 5.45
CA SER A 176 8.81 -7.00 6.18
C SER A 176 7.69 -6.25 5.46
N PRO A 177 6.41 -6.60 5.70
CA PRO A 177 5.26 -5.83 5.22
C PRO A 177 5.32 -4.35 5.61
N LEU A 178 5.87 -4.07 6.80
CA LEU A 178 6.06 -2.72 7.31
C LEU A 178 7.06 -1.94 6.44
N THR A 179 8.24 -2.52 6.20
CA THR A 179 9.28 -1.90 5.37
C THR A 179 8.81 -1.65 3.94
N HIS A 180 8.07 -2.60 3.37
CA HIS A 180 7.43 -2.42 2.06
C HIS A 180 6.48 -1.23 2.05
N ASN A 181 5.63 -1.08 3.06
CA ASN A 181 4.67 0.03 3.12
C ASN A 181 5.37 1.38 3.29
N VAL A 182 6.45 1.46 4.09
CA VAL A 182 7.28 2.67 4.21
C VAL A 182 7.94 3.01 2.87
N SER A 183 8.48 2.02 2.16
CA SER A 183 9.03 2.20 0.81
C SER A 183 7.97 2.67 -0.19
N GLY A 184 6.74 2.16 -0.09
CA GLY A 184 5.58 2.60 -0.88
C GLY A 184 5.22 4.08 -0.64
N THR A 185 5.28 4.53 0.61
CA THR A 185 5.06 5.95 0.94
C THR A 185 6.17 6.84 0.37
N ALA A 186 7.44 6.42 0.46
CA ALA A 186 8.56 7.14 -0.14
C ALA A 186 8.44 7.24 -1.67
N LYS A 187 8.08 6.12 -2.35
CA LYS A 187 7.80 6.11 -3.79
C LYS A 187 6.70 7.10 -4.15
N SER A 188 5.61 7.12 -3.39
CA SER A 188 4.46 8.01 -3.64
C SER A 188 4.84 9.49 -3.46
N TYR A 189 5.72 9.80 -2.49
CA TYR A 189 6.25 11.15 -2.31
C TYR A 189 7.08 11.59 -3.52
N VAL A 190 8.05 10.77 -3.95
CA VAL A 190 8.86 11.06 -5.15
C VAL A 190 7.98 11.23 -6.38
N GLN A 191 6.97 10.36 -6.54
CA GLN A 191 6.00 10.47 -7.62
C GLN A 191 5.23 11.80 -7.58
N THR A 192 4.86 12.28 -6.40
CA THR A 192 4.12 13.53 -6.25
C THR A 192 5.00 14.75 -6.51
N LEU A 193 6.25 14.75 -6.02
CA LEU A 193 7.23 15.79 -6.36
C LEU A 193 7.47 15.85 -7.87
N LEU A 194 7.65 14.69 -8.50
CA LEU A 194 7.83 14.61 -9.95
C LEU A 194 6.59 15.15 -10.68
N ALA A 195 5.38 14.84 -10.23
CA ALA A 195 4.16 15.37 -10.81
C ALA A 195 4.09 16.91 -10.72
N VAL A 196 4.41 17.50 -9.56
CA VAL A 196 4.42 18.96 -9.39
C VAL A 196 5.43 19.62 -10.33
N VAL A 197 6.63 19.04 -10.48
CA VAL A 197 7.68 19.57 -11.36
C VAL A 197 7.29 19.42 -12.84
N VAL A 198 6.83 18.24 -13.26
CA VAL A 198 6.50 17.94 -14.66
C VAL A 198 5.26 18.70 -15.13
N TYR A 199 4.21 18.75 -14.31
CA TYR A 199 2.98 19.47 -14.64
C TYR A 199 3.07 20.98 -14.35
N THR A 200 4.19 21.45 -13.79
CA THR A 200 4.42 22.86 -13.43
C THR A 200 3.26 23.43 -12.60
N GLU A 201 2.71 22.62 -11.69
CA GLU A 201 1.58 23.01 -10.86
C GLU A 201 2.04 23.88 -9.68
N THR A 202 1.47 25.06 -9.54
CA THR A 202 1.71 25.90 -8.35
C THR A 202 0.85 25.40 -7.20
N LYS A 203 1.51 24.87 -6.16
CA LYS A 203 0.84 24.42 -4.93
C LYS A 203 1.03 25.43 -3.81
N THR A 204 -0.02 25.53 -3.00
CA THR A 204 -0.11 26.36 -1.80
C THR A 204 0.95 25.96 -0.76
N THR A 205 1.38 26.90 0.09
CA THR A 205 2.36 26.63 1.17
C THR A 205 1.84 25.63 2.20
N LEU A 206 0.52 25.61 2.43
CA LEU A 206 -0.13 24.65 3.33
C LEU A 206 0.00 23.21 2.82
N TRP A 207 0.04 23.03 1.50
CA TRP A 207 0.17 21.73 0.85
C TRP A 207 1.54 21.12 1.12
N TRP A 208 2.58 21.96 1.00
CA TRP A 208 3.95 21.58 1.29
C TRP A 208 4.12 21.19 2.76
N ILE A 209 3.50 21.95 3.66
CA ILE A 209 3.50 21.63 5.10
C ILE A 209 2.78 20.31 5.35
N SER A 210 1.58 20.10 4.79
CA SER A 210 0.83 18.84 4.90
C SER A 210 1.68 17.64 4.45
N ASN A 211 2.33 17.73 3.29
CA ASN A 211 3.20 16.68 2.79
C ASN A 211 4.43 16.43 3.66
N LEU A 212 5.02 17.48 4.23
CA LEU A 212 6.16 17.36 5.14
C LEU A 212 5.75 16.68 6.45
N PHE A 213 4.58 17.01 7.01
CA PHE A 213 4.03 16.34 8.19
C PHE A 213 3.76 14.86 7.93
N VAL A 214 3.18 14.54 6.77
CA VAL A 214 2.88 13.16 6.37
C VAL A 214 4.15 12.33 6.14
N LEU A 215 5.13 12.88 5.41
CA LEU A 215 6.41 12.23 5.15
C LEU A 215 7.21 12.07 6.44
N GLY A 216 7.36 13.15 7.21
CA GLY A 216 8.08 13.17 8.47
C GLY A 216 7.46 12.21 9.49
N GLY A 217 6.14 12.23 9.63
CA GLY A 217 5.41 11.29 10.50
C GLY A 217 5.61 9.83 10.08
N SER A 218 5.57 9.54 8.78
CA SER A 218 5.80 8.18 8.25
C SER A 218 7.25 7.71 8.45
N GLY A 219 8.23 8.61 8.25
CA GLY A 219 9.65 8.32 8.47
C GLY A 219 10.01 8.11 9.94
N LEU A 220 9.51 9.00 10.82
CA LEU A 220 9.66 8.85 12.28
C LEU A 220 9.01 7.56 12.77
N PHE A 221 7.81 7.25 12.28
CA PHE A 221 7.12 6.00 12.59
C PHE A 221 7.97 4.78 12.19
N ALA A 222 8.52 4.77 10.97
CA ALA A 222 9.39 3.70 10.50
C ALA A 222 10.63 3.54 11.39
N HIS A 223 11.25 4.65 11.78
CA HIS A 223 12.44 4.64 12.64
C HIS A 223 12.14 4.11 14.04
N VAL A 224 11.07 4.60 14.68
CA VAL A 224 10.62 4.13 16.00
C VAL A 224 10.37 2.63 15.95
N ARG A 225 9.64 2.16 14.94
CA ARG A 225 9.29 0.75 14.84
C ARG A 225 10.47 -0.15 14.51
N ALA A 226 11.40 0.31 13.67
CA ALA A 226 12.66 -0.40 13.43
C ALA A 226 13.49 -0.54 14.71
N THR A 227 13.48 0.49 15.55
CA THR A 227 14.16 0.48 16.86
C THR A 227 13.50 -0.50 17.82
N GLU A 228 12.16 -0.53 17.90
CA GLU A 228 11.41 -1.49 18.71
C GLU A 228 11.66 -2.94 18.29
N MET A 229 11.68 -3.21 16.98
CA MET A 229 11.98 -4.54 16.46
C MET A 229 13.39 -5.01 16.85
N LYS A 230 14.40 -4.11 16.76
CA LYS A 230 15.77 -4.41 17.21
C LYS A 230 15.84 -4.66 18.72
N GLN A 231 15.13 -3.86 19.53
CA GLN A 231 15.09 -4.04 20.98
C GLN A 231 14.44 -5.37 21.37
N ASN A 232 13.32 -5.74 20.76
CA ASN A 232 12.67 -7.03 21.01
C ASN A 232 13.54 -8.21 20.58
N HIS A 233 14.23 -8.10 19.45
CA HIS A 233 15.15 -9.15 19.00
C HIS A 233 16.33 -9.33 19.96
N ASN A 234 16.92 -8.23 20.44
CA ASN A 234 18.01 -8.26 21.42
C ASN A 234 17.55 -8.77 22.79
N ALA A 235 16.34 -8.42 23.23
CA ALA A 235 15.75 -8.90 24.48
C ALA A 235 15.51 -10.42 24.44
N ASN A 236 14.98 -10.95 23.32
CA ASN A 236 14.83 -12.40 23.13
C ASN A 236 16.18 -13.11 23.11
N LYS A 237 17.19 -12.56 22.42
CA LYS A 237 18.55 -13.13 22.37
C LYS A 237 19.21 -13.17 23.76
N ASN A 238 18.99 -12.16 24.59
CA ASN A 238 19.49 -12.16 25.98
C ASN A 238 18.74 -13.16 26.87
N ASN A 239 17.45 -13.38 26.66
CA ASN A 239 16.68 -14.40 27.38
C ASN A 239 17.09 -15.83 26.97
N ASP A 240 17.38 -16.08 25.69
CA ASP A 240 17.87 -17.38 25.20
C ASP A 240 19.28 -17.69 25.73
N ASN A 241 20.16 -16.68 25.80
CA ASN A 241 21.49 -16.81 26.42
C ASN A 241 21.41 -17.04 27.94
N ASN A 242 20.49 -16.37 28.64
CA ASN A 242 20.30 -16.62 30.07
C ASN A 242 19.70 -18.01 30.34
N SER A 243 18.77 -18.49 29.52
CA SER A 243 18.17 -19.83 29.70
C SER A 243 19.11 -20.99 29.37
N THR A 244 20.06 -20.83 28.44
CA THR A 244 21.14 -21.80 28.21
C THR A 244 22.18 -21.83 29.33
N THR A 245 22.29 -20.76 30.14
CA THR A 245 23.22 -20.72 31.29
C THR A 245 22.64 -21.38 32.56
N ILE A 246 21.32 -21.62 32.61
CA ILE A 246 20.61 -22.16 33.79
C ILE A 246 20.39 -23.69 33.70
N LEU A 247 20.94 -24.37 32.69
CA LEU A 247 21.05 -25.84 32.68
C LEU A 247 22.47 -26.26 33.10
N PRO A 248 22.79 -26.34 34.41
CA PRO A 248 23.93 -27.12 34.85
C PRO A 248 23.61 -28.61 34.66
N LYS A 249 24.57 -29.29 34.04
CA LYS A 249 24.83 -30.75 33.94
C LYS A 249 23.81 -31.71 34.54
#